data_AF-A0A955V427-F1
#
_entry.id   AF-A0A955V427-F1
#
_cell.length_a   1.000
_cell.length_b   1.000
_cell.length_c   1.000
_cell.angle_alpha   90.00
_cell.angle_beta   90.00
_cell.angle_gamma   90.00
#
_symmetry.space_group_name_H-M   'P 1'
#
loop_
_entity.id
_entity.type
_entity.pdbx_description
1 polymer ?
#
loop_
_entity_poly.entity_id
_entity_poly.type
_entity_poly.pdbx_seq_one_letter_code
_entity_poly.pdbx_strand_id
1 'polypeptide(L)'
;ADGGFVHLELAGALEPDTAYAFAFVLGDARSPIGRFKTAPAANEGDVVVFGASSCARYDLRPFDCLGWAAADELDFFALLGDTTYADDSLTLAAYRERWRENLTQPSYHALFRST
;
A
#
# COMPACT_ATOMS: atom_id res chain seq x y z
N ALA A 1 -20.87 -6.71 -6.06
CA ALA A 1 -20.15 -5.53 -5.55
C ALA A 1 -19.04 -5.21 -6.54
N ASP A 2 -19.07 -4.05 -7.17
CA ASP A 2 -18.24 -3.70 -8.34
C ASP A 2 -16.78 -3.36 -8.00
N GLY A 3 -16.13 -4.14 -7.12
CA GLY A 3 -14.69 -4.03 -6.86
C GLY A 3 -14.20 -2.62 -6.49
N GLY A 4 -14.94 -1.92 -5.63
CA GLY A 4 -14.65 -0.53 -5.24
C GLY A 4 -13.46 -0.39 -4.30
N PHE A 5 -12.99 0.85 -4.14
CA PHE A 5 -11.98 1.26 -3.16
C PHE A 5 -12.63 2.25 -2.16
N VAL A 6 -12.08 2.30 -0.96
CA VAL A 6 -12.49 3.25 0.08
C VAL A 6 -11.27 4.07 0.45
N HIS A 7 -11.40 5.40 0.41
CA HIS A 7 -10.41 6.32 0.94
C HIS A 7 -11.01 7.02 2.16
N LEU A 8 -10.23 7.09 3.23
CA LEU A 8 -10.60 7.77 4.46
C LEU A 8 -9.45 8.69 4.88
N GLU A 9 -9.75 9.96 5.07
CA GLU A 9 -8.84 10.91 5.69
C GLU A 9 -9.18 10.99 7.19
N LEU A 10 -8.18 10.78 8.04
CA LEU A 10 -8.36 10.82 9.49
C LEU A 10 -8.33 12.28 9.95
N ALA A 11 -9.52 12.83 10.28
CA ALA A 11 -9.68 14.23 10.69
C ALA A 11 -9.27 14.54 12.15
N GLY A 12 -8.81 13.53 12.91
CA GLY A 12 -8.37 13.68 14.29
C GLY A 12 -6.87 13.92 14.40
N ALA A 13 -6.41 14.52 15.51
CA ALA A 13 -5.00 14.60 15.82
C ALA A 13 -4.44 13.19 16.06
N LEU A 14 -3.52 12.77 15.18
CA LEU A 14 -2.65 11.64 15.43
C LEU A 14 -1.36 12.16 16.03
N GLU A 15 -0.79 11.41 16.97
CA GLU A 15 0.50 11.74 17.55
C GLU A 15 1.60 11.56 16.49
N PRO A 16 2.60 12.46 16.40
CA PRO A 16 3.76 12.26 15.54
C PRO A 16 4.55 11.00 15.89
N ASP A 17 5.33 10.48 14.94
CA ASP A 17 6.20 9.30 15.09
C ASP A 17 5.53 8.07 15.74
N THR A 18 4.22 7.92 15.53
CA THR A 18 3.40 6.94 16.25
C THR A 18 2.84 5.88 15.31
N ALA A 19 3.04 4.61 15.69
CA ALA A 19 2.47 3.48 14.97
C ALA A 19 1.00 3.24 15.34
N TYR A 20 0.15 3.20 14.33
CA TYR A 20 -1.28 2.91 14.45
C TYR A 20 -1.62 1.60 13.74
N ALA A 21 -2.67 0.92 14.20
CA ALA A 21 -3.27 -0.21 13.53
C ALA A 21 -4.69 0.14 13.11
N PHE A 22 -5.12 -0.35 11.94
CA PHE A 22 -6.47 -0.10 11.42
C PHE A 22 -7.05 -1.35 10.77
N ALA A 23 -8.38 -1.38 10.68
CA ALA A 23 -9.13 -2.33 9.86
C ALA A 23 -10.42 -1.67 9.38
N PHE A 24 -10.88 -2.04 8.20
CA PHE A 24 -12.20 -1.66 7.69
C PHE A 24 -13.23 -2.71 8.11
N VAL A 25 -14.43 -2.25 8.49
CA VAL A 25 -15.55 -3.11 8.87
C VAL A 25 -16.77 -2.76 8.03
N LEU A 26 -17.43 -3.77 7.46
CA LEU A 26 -18.67 -3.63 6.70
C LEU A 26 -19.62 -4.78 7.04
N GLY A 27 -20.66 -4.48 7.84
CA GLY A 27 -21.52 -5.52 8.40
C GLY A 27 -20.70 -6.49 9.26
N ASP A 28 -20.79 -7.78 8.96
CA ASP A 28 -20.03 -8.84 9.65
C ASP A 28 -18.63 -9.07 9.05
N ALA A 29 -18.28 -8.40 7.95
CA ALA A 29 -16.98 -8.52 7.31
C ALA A 29 -15.96 -7.53 7.89
N ARG A 30 -14.72 -7.98 8.08
CA ARG A 30 -13.59 -7.16 8.52
C ARG A 30 -12.38 -7.38 7.61
N SER A 31 -11.69 -6.31 7.24
CA SER A 31 -10.41 -6.41 6.53
C SER A 31 -9.34 -7.03 7.45
N PRO A 32 -8.25 -7.56 6.87
CA PRO A 32 -7.01 -7.76 7.60
C PRO A 32 -6.56 -6.46 8.28
N ILE A 33 -5.80 -6.59 9.36
CA ILE A 33 -5.22 -5.44 10.05
C ILE A 33 -4.12 -4.87 9.17
N GLY A 34 -4.19 -3.56 8.92
CA GLY A 34 -3.08 -2.77 8.39
C GLY A 34 -2.41 -1.98 9.52
N ARG A 35 -1.19 -1.55 9.27
CA ARG A 35 -0.44 -0.65 10.15
C ARG A 35 0.02 0.54 9.34
N PHE A 36 0.17 1.67 10.00
CA PHE A 36 0.89 2.82 9.46
C PHE A 36 1.59 3.57 10.58
N LYS A 37 2.61 4.34 10.23
CA LYS A 37 3.29 5.24 11.16
C LYS A 37 3.09 6.69 10.70
N THR A 38 2.75 7.57 11.63
CA THR A 38 2.73 9.00 11.35
C THR A 38 4.15 9.54 11.20
N ALA A 39 4.30 10.58 10.38
CA ALA A 39 5.59 11.24 10.24
C ALA A 39 6.07 11.82 11.59
N PRO A 40 7.39 11.92 11.81
CA PRO A 40 7.95 12.69 12.93
C PRO A 40 7.44 14.13 12.95
N ALA A 41 7.53 14.79 14.11
CA ALA A 41 7.12 16.19 14.16
C ALA A 41 8.06 17.04 13.29
N ALA A 42 7.54 18.14 12.76
CA ALA A 42 8.34 19.02 11.92
C ALA A 42 9.57 19.52 12.70
N ASN A 43 10.75 19.39 12.08
CA ASN A 43 12.06 19.77 12.63
C ASN A 43 12.61 18.86 13.74
N GLU A 44 12.04 17.68 13.94
CA GLU A 44 12.70 16.60 14.68
C GLU A 44 13.72 15.89 13.77
N GLY A 45 14.91 15.63 14.32
CA GLY A 45 16.03 15.03 13.60
C GLY A 45 16.00 13.50 13.59
N ASP A 46 14.81 12.93 13.51
CA ASP A 46 14.62 11.50 13.67
C ASP A 46 15.12 10.70 12.47
N VAL A 47 15.57 9.49 12.75
CA VAL A 47 15.99 8.55 11.70
C VAL A 47 14.73 8.00 11.04
N VAL A 48 14.63 8.17 9.72
CA VAL A 48 13.55 7.60 8.91
C VAL A 48 14.11 6.46 8.07
N VAL A 49 13.52 5.28 8.21
CA VAL A 49 13.84 4.07 7.45
C VAL A 49 12.76 3.86 6.40
N PHE A 50 13.13 3.87 5.13
CA PHE A 50 12.16 3.70 4.05
C PHE A 50 12.69 2.78 2.96
N GLY A 51 11.75 2.10 2.31
CA GLY A 51 11.99 1.31 1.11
C GLY A 51 11.43 2.00 -0.12
N ALA A 52 11.95 1.65 -1.30
CA ALA A 52 11.39 2.14 -2.55
C ALA A 52 11.55 1.11 -3.67
N SER A 53 10.60 1.11 -4.60
CA SER A 53 10.71 0.35 -5.84
C SER A 53 9.93 1.05 -6.95
N SER A 54 10.28 0.74 -8.19
CA SER A 54 9.49 1.07 -9.38
C SER A 54 9.24 -0.19 -10.20
N CYS A 55 8.49 -0.04 -11.29
CA CYS A 55 8.44 -1.02 -12.38
C CYS A 55 7.85 -2.38 -11.99
N ALA A 56 6.66 -2.39 -11.37
CA ALA A 56 5.92 -3.61 -11.07
C ALA A 56 5.05 -4.03 -12.27
N ARG A 57 5.71 -4.44 -13.37
CA ARG A 57 5.02 -4.89 -14.57
C ARG A 57 4.19 -6.15 -14.31
N TYR A 58 2.92 -6.14 -14.70
CA TYR A 58 1.96 -7.16 -14.28
C TYR A 58 2.34 -8.61 -14.63
N ASP A 59 3.03 -8.82 -15.74
CA ASP A 59 3.45 -10.12 -16.27
C ASP A 59 4.75 -10.64 -15.63
N LEU A 60 5.42 -9.84 -14.78
CA LEU A 60 6.65 -10.21 -14.07
C LEU A 60 6.42 -10.58 -12.59
N ARG A 61 5.17 -10.82 -12.21
CA ARG A 61 4.80 -11.36 -10.89
C ARG A 61 5.41 -12.76 -10.65
N PRO A 62 5.65 -13.17 -9.38
CA PRO A 62 5.40 -12.43 -8.14
C PRO A 62 6.45 -11.32 -7.88
N PHE A 63 6.02 -10.25 -7.21
CA PHE A 63 6.90 -9.13 -6.84
C PHE A 63 7.58 -9.39 -5.49
N ASP A 64 8.47 -10.38 -5.43
CA ASP A 64 9.07 -10.87 -4.17
C ASP A 64 9.80 -9.77 -3.39
N CYS A 65 10.37 -8.78 -4.08
CA CYS A 65 11.01 -7.62 -3.46
C CYS A 65 10.05 -6.83 -2.54
N LEU A 66 8.77 -6.73 -2.89
CA LEU A 66 7.77 -6.08 -2.03
C LEU A 66 7.45 -6.93 -0.80
N GLY A 67 7.53 -8.26 -0.92
CA GLY A 67 7.38 -9.19 0.20
C GLY A 67 8.55 -9.09 1.18
N TRP A 68 9.77 -8.92 0.69
CA TRP A 68 10.94 -8.66 1.54
C TRP A 68 10.85 -7.30 2.22
N ALA A 69 10.48 -6.25 1.48
CA ALA A 69 10.29 -4.92 2.05
C ALA A 69 9.22 -4.90 3.15
N ALA A 70 8.16 -5.71 3.02
CA ALA A 70 7.14 -5.84 4.04
C ALA A 70 7.65 -6.45 5.36
N ALA A 71 8.81 -7.12 5.35
CA ALA A 71 9.45 -7.69 6.52
C ALA A 71 10.47 -6.74 7.19
N ASP A 72 10.87 -5.64 6.53
CA ASP A 72 12.00 -4.79 6.93
C ASP A 72 11.63 -3.63 7.90
N GLU A 73 10.51 -3.73 8.64
CA GLU A 73 10.04 -2.72 9.63
C GLU A 73 10.22 -1.24 9.19
N LEU A 74 9.82 -0.95 7.95
CA LEU A 74 9.97 0.38 7.34
C LEU A 74 8.96 1.39 7.92
N ASP A 75 9.35 2.67 8.02
CA ASP A 75 8.44 3.77 8.38
C ASP A 75 7.47 4.11 7.24
N PHE A 76 7.93 3.99 5.98
CA PHE A 76 7.08 4.06 4.79
C PHE A 76 7.73 3.35 3.60
N PHE A 77 6.94 3.08 2.55
CA PHE A 77 7.43 2.58 1.28
C PHE A 77 6.99 3.46 0.10
N ALA A 78 7.93 3.81 -0.77
CA ALA A 78 7.66 4.63 -1.95
C ALA A 78 7.56 3.78 -3.24
N LEU A 79 6.39 3.81 -3.87
CA LEU A 79 6.22 3.32 -5.24
C LEU A 79 6.56 4.44 -6.23
N LEU A 80 7.69 4.33 -6.91
CA LEU A 80 8.27 5.41 -7.73
C LEU A 80 7.70 5.49 -9.17
N GLY A 81 6.57 4.85 -9.43
CA GLY A 81 5.93 4.80 -10.74
C GLY A 81 6.03 3.44 -11.42
N ASP A 82 5.43 3.34 -12.61
CA ASP A 82 5.35 2.11 -13.39
C ASP A 82 4.76 0.93 -12.60
N THR A 83 3.74 1.20 -11.80
CA THR A 83 3.18 0.27 -10.80
C THR A 83 2.42 -0.91 -11.40
N THR A 84 2.04 -0.86 -12.68
CA THR A 84 1.15 -1.86 -13.27
C THR A 84 1.37 -2.15 -14.75
N TYR A 85 1.84 -1.17 -15.54
CA TYR A 85 1.95 -1.27 -16.99
C TYR A 85 0.62 -1.69 -17.65
N ALA A 86 -0.41 -0.86 -17.47
CA ALA A 86 -1.71 -1.03 -18.10
C ALA A 86 -1.78 -0.43 -19.52
N ASP A 87 -0.65 -0.30 -20.20
CA ASP A 87 -0.53 0.40 -21.48
C ASP A 87 -1.36 -0.26 -22.60
N ASP A 88 -1.67 -1.56 -22.44
CA ASP A 88 -2.51 -2.34 -23.35
C ASP A 88 -4.01 -2.23 -23.06
N SER A 89 -4.41 -1.51 -22.02
CA SER A 89 -5.80 -1.41 -21.58
C SER A 89 -6.58 -0.37 -22.38
N LEU A 90 -7.39 -0.82 -23.33
CA LEU A 90 -8.19 0.05 -24.21
C LEU A 90 -9.52 0.55 -23.60
N THR A 91 -9.90 0.02 -22.43
CA THR A 91 -11.13 0.39 -21.73
C THR A 91 -10.87 0.62 -20.26
N LEU A 92 -11.71 1.42 -19.59
CA LEU A 92 -11.64 1.62 -18.15
C LEU A 92 -11.77 0.30 -17.37
N ALA A 93 -12.60 -0.62 -17.88
CA ALA A 93 -12.76 -1.94 -17.28
C ALA A 93 -11.45 -2.75 -17.35
N ALA A 94 -10.79 -2.78 -18.51
CA ALA A 94 -9.50 -3.43 -18.68
C ALA A 94 -8.41 -2.79 -17.81
N TYR A 95 -8.40 -1.45 -17.74
CA TYR A 95 -7.43 -0.71 -16.92
C TYR A 95 -7.60 -1.03 -15.43
N ARG A 96 -8.84 -1.03 -14.93
CA ARG A 96 -9.15 -1.40 -13.54
C ARG A 96 -8.81 -2.85 -13.24
N GLU A 97 -9.08 -3.74 -14.20
CA GLU A 97 -8.73 -5.15 -14.07
C GLU A 97 -7.22 -5.33 -13.94
N ARG A 98 -6.42 -4.61 -14.74
CA ARG A 98 -4.96 -4.66 -14.65
C ARG A 98 -4.45 -4.21 -13.27
N TRP A 99 -4.98 -3.10 -12.75
CA TRP A 99 -4.67 -2.65 -11.39
C TRP A 99 -5.09 -3.68 -10.34
N ARG A 100 -6.27 -4.29 -10.50
CA ARG A 100 -6.77 -5.32 -9.58
C ARG A 100 -5.84 -6.54 -9.58
N GLU A 101 -5.39 -7.01 -10.75
CA GLU A 101 -4.44 -8.12 -10.87
C GLU A 101 -3.14 -7.86 -10.11
N ASN A 102 -2.59 -6.65 -10.21
CA ASN A 102 -1.36 -6.27 -9.51
C ASN A 102 -1.56 -6.10 -8.02
N LEU A 103 -2.52 -5.26 -7.60
CA LEU A 103 -2.69 -4.90 -6.20
C LEU A 103 -3.18 -6.07 -5.34
N THR A 104 -3.75 -7.12 -5.96
CA THR A 104 -4.15 -8.34 -5.26
C THR A 104 -3.03 -9.36 -5.11
N GLN A 105 -1.83 -9.10 -5.65
CA GLN A 105 -0.69 -9.99 -5.44
C GLN A 105 -0.35 -10.08 -3.94
N PRO A 106 0.01 -11.28 -3.43
CA PRO A 106 0.34 -11.45 -2.02
C PRO A 106 1.41 -10.50 -1.50
N SER A 107 2.39 -10.15 -2.34
CA SER A 107 3.48 -9.23 -1.97
C SER A 107 3.01 -7.77 -1.81
N TYR A 108 2.07 -7.30 -2.63
CA TYR A 108 1.41 -6.01 -2.41
C TYR A 108 0.55 -6.01 -1.16
N HIS A 109 -0.22 -7.09 -0.92
CA HIS A 109 -1.00 -7.25 0.30
C HIS A 109 -0.13 -7.27 1.56
N ALA A 110 1.06 -7.86 1.51
CA ALA A 110 2.01 -7.84 2.61
C ALA A 110 2.50 -6.41 2.85
N LEU A 111 2.94 -5.72 1.80
CA LEU A 111 3.45 -4.35 1.88
C LEU A 111 2.41 -3.36 2.40
N PHE A 112 1.18 -3.37 1.89
CA PHE A 112 0.11 -2.46 2.35
C PHE A 112 -0.36 -2.70 3.77
N ARG A 113 0.08 -3.78 4.43
CA ARG A 113 -0.23 -4.06 5.83
C ARG A 113 0.93 -3.76 6.77
N SER A 114 2.15 -3.63 6.23
CA SER A 114 3.37 -3.46 7.03
C SER A 114 3.72 -2.00 7.32
N THR A 115 3.38 -1.09 6.42
CA THR A 115 3.79 0.33 6.45
C THR A 115 2.64 1.28 6.21
#